data_AF-A0A5T7RRU3-F1
#
_entry.id   AF-A0A5T7RRU3-F1
#
_cell.length_a   1.000
_cell.length_b   1.000
_cell.length_c   1.000
_cell.angle_alpha   90.00
_cell.angle_beta   90.00
_cell.angle_gamma   90.00
#
_symmetry.space_group_name_H-M   'P 1'
#
loop_
_entity.id
_entity.type
_entity.pdbx_description
1 polymer ?
#
loop_
_entity_poly.entity_id
_entity_poly.type
_entity_poly.pdbx_seq_one_letter_code
_entity_poly.pdbx_strand_id
1 'polypeptide(L)'
;SVPQSDAHLVLAQAKGGLSCFFVPRFLPDGQRNSVRLERLKDKLGNRSNASAEVEFQDAIGWRLGEEGEGIRHILKMGGMTRLDCALGSHGLMRRAFSVAIYHAHQRQAFGKPLIDQPLMRQTLSRMALCLEGQTALLFRLARAWEQRREAKEALWARLFTPAAKFAICKLGIPFVAEAMEVLGGMGYCEESELPRLYREDSYRLVGHKWF
;
A
#
# COMPACT_ATOMS: atom_id res chain seq x y z
N SER A 1 -6.97 9.92 -5.21
CA SER A 1 -6.08 9.31 -6.22
C SER A 1 -6.91 8.78 -7.36
N VAL A 2 -6.28 8.54 -8.52
CA VAL A 2 -6.96 8.04 -9.72
C VAL A 2 -8.09 9.00 -10.15
N PRO A 3 -7.82 10.29 -10.43
CA PRO A 3 -8.85 11.24 -10.86
C PRO A 3 -9.54 10.84 -12.17
N GLN A 4 -8.94 9.91 -12.92
CA GLN A 4 -9.50 9.35 -14.14
C GLN A 4 -10.50 8.21 -13.91
N SER A 5 -10.72 7.73 -12.68
CA SER A 5 -11.72 6.69 -12.41
C SER A 5 -13.10 7.08 -12.92
N ASP A 6 -13.89 6.09 -13.33
CA ASP A 6 -15.26 6.30 -13.82
C ASP A 6 -16.22 6.77 -12.73
N ALA A 7 -15.89 6.51 -11.46
CA ALA A 7 -16.56 7.05 -10.30
C ALA A 7 -15.66 7.01 -9.06
N HIS A 8 -16.04 7.80 -8.05
CA HIS A 8 -15.43 7.77 -6.72
C HIS A 8 -16.51 7.58 -5.66
N LEU A 9 -16.14 6.90 -4.57
CA LEU A 9 -16.93 6.94 -3.34
C LEU A 9 -16.45 8.12 -2.49
N VAL A 10 -17.36 9.04 -2.22
CA VAL A 10 -17.07 10.32 -1.55
C VAL A 10 -17.90 10.41 -0.28
N LEU A 11 -17.26 10.80 0.82
CA LEU A 11 -17.98 11.13 2.05
C LEU A 11 -18.33 12.62 2.05
N ALA A 12 -19.59 12.93 2.36
CA ALA A 12 -20.08 14.29 2.51
C ALA A 12 -21.09 14.38 3.66
N GLN A 13 -21.22 15.57 4.25
CA GLN A 13 -22.23 15.81 5.30
C GLN A 13 -23.62 15.94 4.67
N ALA A 14 -24.60 15.22 5.23
CA ALA A 14 -26.02 15.37 4.95
C ALA A 14 -26.76 15.78 6.23
N LYS A 15 -28.08 16.01 6.16
CA LYS A 15 -28.88 16.39 7.33
C LYS A 15 -28.82 15.32 8.43
N GLY A 16 -28.83 14.05 8.06
CA GLY A 16 -28.65 12.91 8.96
C GLY A 16 -27.19 12.58 9.34
N GLY A 17 -26.22 13.39 8.93
CA GLY A 17 -24.79 13.23 9.25
C GLY A 17 -23.93 12.73 8.08
N LEU A 18 -22.71 12.29 8.40
CA LEU A 18 -21.70 11.92 7.41
C LEU A 18 -22.14 10.68 6.61
N SER A 19 -22.31 10.86 5.30
CA SER A 19 -22.92 9.89 4.39
C SER A 19 -21.97 9.54 3.24
N CYS A 20 -22.16 8.39 2.61
CA CYS A 20 -21.35 7.92 1.48
C CYS A 20 -22.11 8.11 0.17
N PHE A 21 -21.44 8.61 -0.87
CA PHE A 21 -22.02 8.88 -2.18
C PHE A 21 -21.19 8.23 -3.28
N PHE A 22 -21.87 7.62 -4.26
CA PHE A 22 -21.32 7.28 -5.56
C PHE A 22 -21.33 8.54 -6.44
N VAL A 23 -20.16 9.08 -6.74
CA VAL A 23 -19.99 10.29 -7.55
C VAL A 23 -19.38 9.87 -8.88
N PRO A 24 -20.14 9.85 -9.98
CA PRO A 24 -19.63 9.40 -11.27
C PRO A 24 -18.78 10.49 -11.91
N ARG A 25 -17.94 10.07 -12.84
CA ARG A 25 -17.15 10.95 -13.71
C ARG A 25 -18.02 11.64 -14.78
N PHE A 26 -19.04 10.93 -15.24
CA PHE A 26 -20.02 11.39 -16.22
C PHE A 26 -21.44 11.08 -15.72
N LEU A 27 -22.37 11.97 -15.99
CA LEU A 27 -23.78 11.82 -15.66
C LEU A 27 -24.48 10.85 -16.63
N PRO A 28 -25.70 10.36 -16.31
CA PRO A 28 -26.40 9.39 -17.16
C PRO A 28 -26.74 9.92 -18.55
N ASP A 29 -26.83 11.24 -18.71
CA ASP A 29 -27.04 11.94 -19.98
C ASP A 29 -25.72 12.15 -20.78
N GLY A 30 -24.60 11.66 -20.27
CA GLY A 30 -23.28 11.76 -20.88
C GLY A 30 -22.52 13.05 -20.54
N GLN A 31 -23.13 14.01 -19.83
CA GLN A 31 -22.45 15.24 -19.44
C GLN A 31 -21.34 14.97 -18.43
N ARG A 32 -20.31 15.81 -18.44
CA ARG A 32 -19.23 15.77 -17.44
C ARG A 32 -19.80 16.20 -16.08
N ASN A 33 -19.62 15.38 -15.05
CA ASN A 33 -20.00 15.78 -13.69
C ASN A 33 -19.08 16.89 -13.17
N SER A 34 -19.59 17.75 -12.29
CA SER A 34 -18.93 18.99 -11.84
C SER A 34 -17.84 18.75 -10.77
N VAL A 35 -16.88 17.87 -11.08
CA VAL A 35 -15.69 17.61 -10.28
C VAL A 35 -14.49 18.28 -10.96
N ARG A 36 -14.02 19.38 -10.38
CA ARG A 36 -12.90 20.17 -10.90
C ARG A 36 -11.59 19.67 -10.32
N LEU A 37 -10.60 19.44 -11.18
CA LEU A 37 -9.24 19.05 -10.78
C LEU A 37 -8.38 20.31 -10.67
N GLU A 38 -7.97 20.70 -9.46
CA GLU A 38 -7.16 21.91 -9.27
C GLU A 38 -5.69 21.68 -9.58
N ARG A 39 -5.11 20.62 -8.98
CA ARG A 39 -3.71 20.27 -9.23
C ARG A 39 -3.42 18.79 -8.98
N LEU A 40 -2.33 18.32 -9.59
CA LEU A 40 -1.71 17.05 -9.23
C LEU A 40 -0.67 17.25 -8.12
N LYS A 41 -0.56 16.25 -7.24
CA LYS A 41 0.43 16.21 -6.17
C LYS A 41 1.80 15.87 -6.76
N ASP A 42 2.82 16.65 -6.41
CA ASP A 42 4.22 16.24 -6.56
C ASP A 42 4.60 15.36 -5.35
N LYS A 43 4.81 14.07 -5.60
CA LYS A 43 4.97 13.05 -4.54
C LYS A 43 6.40 12.52 -4.49
N LEU A 44 6.86 12.18 -3.29
CA LEU A 44 8.14 11.46 -3.07
C LEU A 44 8.20 10.14 -3.85
N GLY A 45 7.21 9.27 -3.60
CA GLY A 45 6.99 7.98 -4.28
C GLY A 45 5.62 7.92 -4.93
N ASN A 46 5.22 6.75 -5.43
CA ASN A 46 3.93 6.52 -6.06
C ASN A 46 3.66 7.47 -7.25
N ARG A 47 4.72 7.98 -7.89
CA ARG A 47 4.67 9.07 -8.88
C ARG A 47 3.92 8.69 -10.16
N SER A 48 3.89 7.41 -10.51
CA SER A 48 3.12 6.89 -11.65
C SER A 48 1.61 6.97 -11.45
N ASN A 49 1.13 7.04 -10.20
CA ASN A 49 -0.28 7.15 -9.88
C ASN A 49 -0.67 8.62 -9.70
N ALA A 50 -1.60 9.13 -10.49
CA ALA A 50 -2.10 10.48 -10.35
C ALA A 50 -2.88 10.66 -9.03
N SER A 51 -2.44 11.61 -8.21
CA SER A 51 -3.17 12.05 -7.01
C SER A 51 -3.50 13.52 -7.20
N ALA A 52 -4.77 13.89 -7.12
CA ALA A 52 -5.24 15.25 -7.37
C ALA A 52 -5.82 15.89 -6.10
N GLU A 53 -5.75 17.22 -6.04
CA GLU A 53 -6.69 18.04 -5.26
C GLU A 53 -7.89 18.33 -6.15
N VAL A 54 -9.09 18.23 -5.58
CA VAL A 54 -10.34 18.35 -6.33
C VAL A 54 -11.34 19.20 -5.56
N GLU A 55 -12.17 19.91 -6.32
CA GLU A 55 -13.33 20.64 -5.80
C GLU A 55 -14.61 20.09 -6.43
N PHE A 56 -15.68 20.03 -5.63
CA PHE A 56 -17.00 19.61 -6.08
C PHE A 56 -17.87 20.87 -6.19
N GLN A 57 -18.21 21.27 -7.41
CA GLN A 57 -18.99 22.48 -7.70
C GLN A 57 -20.40 22.06 -8.12
N ASP A 58 -21.29 21.84 -7.14
CA ASP A 58 -22.62 21.26 -7.37
C ASP A 58 -22.57 19.92 -8.12
N ALA A 59 -21.56 19.10 -7.82
CA ALA A 59 -21.43 17.76 -8.38
C ALA A 59 -22.58 16.86 -7.94
N ILE A 60 -23.12 16.06 -8.87
CA ILE A 60 -24.18 15.11 -8.57
C ILE A 60 -23.57 13.82 -8.03
N GLY A 61 -24.14 13.30 -6.94
CA GLY A 61 -23.79 12.02 -6.36
C GLY A 61 -25.03 11.28 -5.87
N TRP A 62 -25.02 9.95 -5.97
CA TRP A 62 -26.08 9.10 -5.44
C TRP A 62 -25.67 8.51 -4.11
N ARG A 63 -26.51 8.70 -3.09
CA ARG A 63 -26.27 8.18 -1.75
C ARG A 63 -26.22 6.65 -1.77
N LEU A 64 -25.26 6.08 -1.02
CA LEU A 64 -25.11 4.66 -0.77
C LEU A 64 -25.46 4.36 0.69
N GLY A 65 -26.52 3.56 0.92
CA GLY A 65 -27.05 3.27 2.25
C GLY A 65 -27.63 4.50 2.94
N GLU A 66 -27.98 4.43 4.23
CA GLU A 66 -28.71 5.51 4.91
C GLU A 66 -27.85 6.74 5.26
N GLU A 67 -28.51 7.90 5.43
CA GLU A 67 -27.82 9.10 5.91
C GLU A 67 -27.19 8.84 7.29
N GLY A 68 -25.97 9.33 7.49
CA GLY A 68 -25.20 9.13 8.73
C GLY A 68 -24.43 7.81 8.81
N GLU A 69 -24.65 6.86 7.90
CA GLU A 69 -23.94 5.57 7.88
C GLU A 69 -22.63 5.58 7.06
N GLY A 70 -22.15 6.73 6.59
CA GLY A 70 -21.04 6.84 5.64
C GLY A 70 -19.77 6.11 6.09
N ILE A 71 -19.38 6.26 7.36
CA ILE A 71 -18.21 5.58 7.95
C ILE A 71 -18.39 4.06 7.91
N ARG A 72 -19.58 3.56 8.25
CA ARG A 72 -19.87 2.12 8.26
C ARG A 72 -19.71 1.50 6.88
N HIS A 73 -20.08 2.22 5.82
CA HIS A 73 -19.90 1.77 4.44
C HIS A 73 -18.42 1.69 4.05
N ILE A 74 -17.63 2.73 4.33
CA ILE A 74 -16.20 2.75 3.95
C ILE A 74 -15.35 1.81 4.81
N LEU A 75 -15.73 1.50 6.06
CA LEU A 75 -14.97 0.58 6.92
C LEU A 75 -14.88 -0.83 6.34
N LYS A 76 -15.93 -1.30 5.65
CA LYS A 76 -15.92 -2.59 4.96
C LYS A 76 -14.85 -2.62 3.87
N MET A 77 -14.71 -1.54 3.10
CA MET A 77 -13.67 -1.39 2.08
C MET A 77 -12.29 -1.19 2.69
N GLY A 78 -12.21 -0.43 3.79
CA GLY A 78 -10.98 -0.12 4.51
C GLY A 78 -10.29 -1.35 5.08
N GLY A 79 -10.99 -2.46 5.30
CA GLY A 79 -10.35 -3.73 5.65
C GLY A 79 -9.50 -4.29 4.50
N MET A 80 -10.09 -4.41 3.30
CA MET A 80 -9.40 -4.96 2.13
C MET A 80 -8.24 -4.06 1.68
N THR A 81 -8.42 -2.73 1.67
CA THR A 81 -7.32 -1.82 1.27
C THR A 81 -6.14 -1.89 2.24
N ARG A 82 -6.37 -2.17 3.52
CA ARG A 82 -5.29 -2.37 4.51
C ARG A 82 -4.54 -3.69 4.29
N LEU A 83 -5.24 -4.77 3.91
CA LEU A 83 -4.61 -6.01 3.48
C LEU A 83 -3.72 -5.75 2.26
N ASP A 84 -4.21 -5.03 1.26
CA ASP A 84 -3.44 -4.68 0.05
C ASP A 84 -2.22 -3.80 0.36
N CYS A 85 -2.33 -2.91 1.35
CA CYS A 85 -1.18 -2.12 1.81
C CYS A 85 -0.09 -3.03 2.39
N ALA A 86 -0.46 -3.95 3.28
CA ALA A 86 0.47 -4.88 3.91
C ALA A 86 1.11 -5.82 2.86
N LEU A 87 0.30 -6.40 1.98
CA LEU A 87 0.76 -7.28 0.90
C LEU A 87 1.66 -6.54 -0.09
N GLY A 88 1.30 -5.31 -0.45
CA GLY A 88 2.10 -4.48 -1.34
C GLY A 88 3.46 -4.11 -0.75
N SER A 89 3.53 -3.72 0.54
CA SER A 89 4.81 -3.44 1.20
C SER A 89 5.68 -4.70 1.29
N HIS A 90 5.09 -5.85 1.66
CA HIS A 90 5.77 -7.13 1.61
C HIS A 90 6.31 -7.47 0.22
N GLY A 91 5.55 -7.21 -0.85
CA GLY A 91 6.00 -7.39 -2.24
C GLY A 91 7.20 -6.51 -2.60
N LEU A 92 7.22 -5.25 -2.15
CA LEU A 92 8.37 -4.35 -2.34
C LEU A 92 9.60 -4.88 -1.60
N MET A 93 9.44 -5.31 -0.34
CA MET A 93 10.51 -5.93 0.45
C MET A 93 11.04 -7.19 -0.23
N ARG A 94 10.15 -8.06 -0.73
CA ARG A 94 10.54 -9.28 -1.45
C ARG A 94 11.35 -8.95 -2.70
N ARG A 95 10.95 -7.93 -3.49
CA ARG A 95 11.72 -7.49 -4.66
C ARG A 95 13.09 -6.96 -4.26
N ALA A 96 13.15 -6.07 -3.27
CA ALA A 96 14.40 -5.50 -2.78
C ALA A 96 15.37 -6.59 -2.30
N PHE A 97 14.88 -7.56 -1.52
CA PHE A 97 15.68 -8.70 -1.09
C PHE A 97 16.17 -9.56 -2.26
N SER A 98 15.32 -9.80 -3.26
CA SER A 98 15.71 -10.59 -4.44
C SER A 98 16.86 -9.93 -5.23
N VAL A 99 16.83 -8.61 -5.34
CA VAL A 99 17.91 -7.83 -5.95
C VAL A 99 19.18 -7.89 -5.09
N ALA A 100 19.05 -7.70 -3.77
CA ALA A 100 20.16 -7.72 -2.83
C ALA A 100 20.88 -9.08 -2.78
N ILE A 101 20.14 -10.19 -2.66
CA ILE A 101 20.74 -11.53 -2.59
C ILE A 101 21.42 -11.92 -3.90
N TYR A 102 20.83 -11.55 -5.05
CA TYR A 102 21.42 -11.81 -6.36
C TYR A 102 22.71 -11.00 -6.58
N HIS A 103 22.73 -9.74 -6.12
CA HIS A 103 23.94 -8.92 -6.10
C HIS A 103 25.02 -9.55 -5.21
N ALA A 104 24.67 -9.89 -3.96
CA ALA A 104 25.61 -10.45 -2.99
C ALA A 104 26.21 -11.80 -3.43
N HIS A 105 25.46 -12.59 -4.21
CA HIS A 105 25.95 -13.85 -4.78
C HIS A 105 27.07 -13.63 -5.82
N GLN A 106 27.06 -12.51 -6.54
CA GLN A 106 28.01 -12.23 -7.63
C GLN A 106 29.14 -11.29 -7.22
N ARG A 107 28.84 -10.32 -6.36
CA ARG A 107 29.80 -9.30 -5.92
C ARG A 107 30.89 -9.97 -5.10
N GLN A 108 32.15 -9.71 -5.43
CA GLN A 108 33.27 -10.13 -4.59
C GLN A 108 33.70 -9.00 -3.65
N ALA A 109 34.04 -9.36 -2.42
CA ALA A 109 34.67 -8.49 -1.43
C ALA A 109 35.68 -9.32 -0.64
N PHE A 110 36.88 -8.78 -0.44
CA PHE A 110 37.96 -9.48 0.28
C PHE A 110 38.24 -10.90 -0.25
N GLY A 111 38.22 -11.06 -1.57
CA GLY A 111 38.55 -12.32 -2.25
C GLY A 111 37.48 -13.42 -2.19
N LYS A 112 36.27 -13.12 -1.71
CA LYS A 112 35.14 -14.07 -1.66
C LYS A 112 33.84 -13.42 -2.14
N PRO A 113 32.85 -14.19 -2.60
CA PRO A 113 31.49 -13.68 -2.79
C PRO A 113 30.98 -12.99 -1.52
N LEU A 114 30.26 -11.87 -1.70
CA LEU A 114 29.77 -11.04 -0.61
C LEU A 114 28.78 -11.81 0.27
N ILE A 115 28.00 -12.72 -0.32
CA ILE A 115 27.08 -13.63 0.41
C ILE A 115 27.80 -14.61 1.35
N ASP A 116 29.09 -14.88 1.14
CA ASP A 116 29.89 -15.77 1.99
C ASP A 116 30.56 -15.05 3.16
N GLN A 117 30.50 -13.72 3.21
CA GLN A 117 30.99 -12.95 4.35
C GLN A 117 30.05 -13.18 5.54
N PRO A 118 30.53 -13.62 6.73
CA PRO A 118 29.67 -14.04 7.83
C PRO A 118 28.63 -13.00 8.25
N LEU A 119 29.03 -11.73 8.33
CA LEU A 119 28.13 -10.64 8.71
C LEU A 119 27.05 -10.38 7.65
N MET A 120 27.41 -10.37 6.37
CA MET A 120 26.44 -10.21 5.28
C MET A 120 25.46 -11.38 5.23
N ARG A 121 25.95 -12.61 5.39
CA ARG A 121 25.11 -13.81 5.42
C ARG A 121 24.11 -13.75 6.58
N GLN A 122 24.53 -13.28 7.74
CA GLN A 122 23.65 -13.08 8.90
C GLN A 122 22.56 -12.04 8.59
N THR A 123 22.92 -10.88 8.02
CA THR A 123 21.97 -9.84 7.61
C THR A 123 20.94 -10.38 6.63
N LEU A 124 21.38 -10.97 5.51
CA LEU A 124 20.50 -11.51 4.48
C LEU A 124 19.60 -12.63 5.02
N SER A 125 20.12 -13.48 5.91
CA SER A 125 19.35 -14.57 6.52
C SER A 125 18.25 -14.04 7.45
N ARG A 126 18.50 -12.96 8.20
CA ARG A 126 17.46 -12.30 9.02
C ARG A 126 16.39 -11.65 8.15
N MET A 127 16.79 -11.01 7.04
CA MET A 127 15.86 -10.45 6.06
C MET A 127 14.99 -11.55 5.43
N ALA A 128 15.58 -12.68 5.03
CA ALA A 128 14.85 -13.83 4.50
C ALA A 128 13.84 -14.36 5.52
N LEU A 129 14.25 -14.58 6.77
CA LEU A 129 13.39 -15.08 7.84
C LEU A 129 12.20 -14.14 8.11
N CYS A 130 12.43 -12.83 8.04
CA CYS A 130 11.35 -11.85 8.13
C CYS A 130 10.31 -12.03 7.01
N LEU A 131 10.77 -12.20 5.76
CA LEU A 131 9.88 -12.42 4.62
C LEU A 131 9.10 -13.74 4.74
N GLU A 132 9.71 -14.81 5.25
CA GLU A 132 9.02 -16.08 5.49
C GLU A 132 7.84 -15.90 6.47
N GLY A 133 8.08 -15.25 7.61
CA GLY A 133 7.05 -14.97 8.60
C GLY A 133 5.93 -14.09 8.06
N GLN A 134 6.26 -13.05 7.29
CA GLN A 134 5.29 -12.18 6.65
C GLN A 134 4.46 -12.91 5.59
N THR A 135 5.08 -13.77 4.78
CA THR A 135 4.40 -14.58 3.76
C THR A 135 3.35 -15.47 4.43
N ALA A 136 3.75 -16.22 5.45
CA ALA A 136 2.84 -17.09 6.20
C ALA A 136 1.66 -16.30 6.80
N LEU A 137 1.94 -15.16 7.44
CA LEU A 137 0.91 -14.30 8.04
C LEU A 137 -0.07 -13.74 7.00
N LEU A 138 0.45 -13.19 5.89
CA LEU A 138 -0.36 -12.52 4.88
C LEU A 138 -1.26 -13.50 4.12
N PHE A 139 -0.76 -14.68 3.76
CA PHE A 139 -1.58 -15.69 3.09
C PHE A 139 -2.58 -16.34 4.05
N ARG A 140 -2.23 -16.51 5.34
CA ARG A 140 -3.21 -16.87 6.37
C ARG A 140 -4.30 -15.81 6.53
N LEU A 141 -3.94 -14.54 6.44
CA LEU A 141 -4.87 -13.42 6.50
C LEU A 141 -5.79 -13.38 5.26
N ALA A 142 -5.24 -13.60 4.07
CA ALA A 142 -6.03 -13.72 2.85
C ALA A 142 -7.08 -14.84 2.95
N ARG A 143 -6.68 -16.01 3.47
CA ARG A 143 -7.62 -17.11 3.76
C ARG A 143 -8.72 -16.70 4.74
N ALA A 144 -8.39 -15.94 5.79
CA ALA A 144 -9.39 -15.43 6.75
C ALA A 144 -10.43 -14.53 6.06
N TRP A 145 -9.98 -13.69 5.14
CA TRP A 145 -10.85 -12.83 4.34
C TRP A 145 -11.76 -13.60 3.38
N GLU A 146 -11.26 -14.69 2.82
CA GLU A 146 -12.03 -15.61 1.98
C GLU A 146 -13.10 -16.34 2.79
N GLN A 147 -12.74 -16.84 3.98
CA GLN A 147 -13.60 -17.62 4.87
C GLN A 147 -14.40 -16.77 5.87
N ARG A 148 -14.54 -15.45 5.63
CA ARG A 148 -15.18 -14.48 6.57
C ARG A 148 -16.65 -14.75 6.92
N ARG A 149 -17.28 -15.77 6.32
CA ARG A 149 -18.61 -16.25 6.73
C ARG A 149 -18.54 -16.99 8.07
N GLU A 150 -17.38 -17.56 8.40
CA GLU A 150 -17.12 -18.17 9.70
C GLU A 150 -16.74 -17.10 10.72
N ALA A 151 -17.43 -17.07 11.87
CA ALA A 151 -17.26 -16.01 12.87
C ALA A 151 -15.81 -15.90 13.39
N LYS A 152 -15.11 -17.03 13.53
CA LYS A 152 -13.70 -17.08 13.95
C LYS A 152 -12.78 -16.44 12.91
N GLU A 153 -12.98 -16.75 11.62
CA GLU A 153 -12.18 -16.18 10.53
C GLU A 153 -12.47 -14.70 10.32
N ALA A 154 -13.73 -14.28 10.46
CA ALA A 154 -14.10 -12.86 10.43
C ALA A 154 -13.41 -12.06 11.55
N LEU A 155 -13.40 -12.59 12.77
CA LEU A 155 -12.71 -11.97 13.90
C LEU A 155 -11.20 -11.93 13.70
N TRP A 156 -10.62 -13.01 13.15
CA TRP A 156 -9.19 -13.09 12.83
C TRP A 156 -8.80 -12.02 11.81
N ALA A 157 -9.54 -11.93 10.69
CA ALA A 157 -9.30 -10.92 9.66
C ALA A 157 -9.43 -9.49 10.22
N ARG A 158 -10.46 -9.22 11.03
CA ARG A 158 -10.68 -7.92 11.67
C ARG A 158 -9.54 -7.51 12.58
N LEU A 159 -8.97 -8.44 13.35
CA LEU A 159 -7.88 -8.17 14.29
C LEU A 159 -6.52 -8.03 13.59
N PHE A 160 -6.17 -8.99 12.74
CA PHE A 160 -4.82 -9.07 12.17
C PHE A 160 -4.61 -8.19 10.96
N THR A 161 -5.65 -7.74 10.26
CA THR A 161 -5.50 -6.78 9.15
C THR A 161 -4.84 -5.47 9.58
N PRO A 162 -5.33 -4.73 10.58
CA PRO A 162 -4.67 -3.51 11.02
C PRO A 162 -3.29 -3.78 11.64
N ALA A 163 -3.11 -4.90 12.35
CA ALA A 163 -1.82 -5.28 12.93
C ALA A 163 -0.75 -5.56 11.85
N ALA A 164 -1.10 -6.34 10.83
CA ALA A 164 -0.22 -6.64 9.70
C ALA A 164 0.11 -5.36 8.91
N LYS A 165 -0.90 -4.53 8.60
CA LYS A 165 -0.69 -3.24 7.93
C LYS A 165 0.28 -2.35 8.70
N PHE A 166 0.12 -2.25 10.02
CA PHE A 166 1.02 -1.45 10.84
C PHE A 166 2.44 -2.02 10.85
N ALA A 167 2.61 -3.30 11.21
CA ALA A 167 3.92 -3.89 11.40
C ALA A 167 4.72 -3.99 10.09
N ILE A 168 4.09 -4.46 9.02
CA ILE A 168 4.75 -4.71 7.74
C ILE A 168 5.08 -3.39 7.04
N CYS A 169 4.10 -2.49 6.87
CA CYS A 169 4.35 -1.21 6.20
C CYS A 169 5.32 -0.31 6.97
N LYS A 170 5.43 -0.46 8.30
CA LYS A 170 6.43 0.30 9.08
C LYS A 170 7.84 -0.27 8.91
N LEU A 171 7.97 -1.58 8.69
CA LEU A 171 9.24 -2.26 8.52
C LEU A 171 9.81 -2.13 7.10
N GLY A 172 8.99 -1.90 6.08
CA GLY A 172 9.48 -1.89 4.71
C GLY A 172 10.54 -0.82 4.44
N ILE A 173 10.44 0.38 5.03
CA ILE A 173 11.45 1.46 4.84
C ILE A 173 12.85 1.02 5.29
N PRO A 174 13.09 0.60 6.55
CA PRO A 174 14.41 0.12 6.95
C PRO A 174 14.83 -1.16 6.24
N PHE A 175 13.88 -2.04 5.86
CA PHE A 175 14.22 -3.26 5.11
C PHE A 175 14.74 -2.96 3.69
N VAL A 176 14.09 -2.04 2.97
CA VAL A 176 14.51 -1.64 1.62
C VAL A 176 15.79 -0.81 1.68
N ALA A 177 15.99 -0.01 2.73
CA ALA A 177 17.27 0.67 2.98
C ALA A 177 18.42 -0.33 3.16
N GLU A 178 18.24 -1.37 3.98
CA GLU A 178 19.24 -2.42 4.16
C GLU A 178 19.57 -3.10 2.82
N ALA A 179 18.54 -3.44 2.04
CA ALA A 179 18.74 -3.99 0.69
C ALA A 179 19.50 -3.04 -0.24
N MET A 180 19.30 -1.72 -0.10
CA MET A 180 20.02 -0.68 -0.82
C MET A 180 21.50 -0.65 -0.42
N GLU A 181 21.78 -0.75 0.87
CA GLU A 181 23.14 -0.79 1.41
C GLU A 181 23.91 -2.03 0.95
N VAL A 182 23.25 -3.18 0.78
CA VAL A 182 23.87 -4.39 0.21
C VAL A 182 24.42 -4.15 -1.21
N LEU A 183 23.79 -3.29 -2.01
CA LEU A 183 24.27 -2.91 -3.35
C LEU A 183 25.36 -1.83 -3.31
N GLY A 184 25.57 -1.18 -2.16
CA GLY A 184 26.46 -0.04 -2.00
C GLY A 184 26.01 1.17 -2.82
N GLY A 185 26.97 1.96 -3.34
CA GLY A 185 26.69 3.22 -4.03
C GLY A 185 25.73 3.08 -5.23
N MET A 186 25.82 1.98 -5.99
CA MET A 186 24.90 1.71 -7.11
C MET A 186 23.45 1.54 -6.66
N GLY A 187 23.23 1.11 -5.41
CA GLY A 187 21.89 1.01 -4.83
C GLY A 187 21.21 2.38 -4.66
N TYR A 188 21.99 3.45 -4.54
CA TYR A 188 21.48 4.81 -4.32
C TYR A 188 21.16 5.56 -5.63
N CYS A 189 21.70 5.10 -6.76
CA CYS A 189 21.49 5.69 -8.08
C CYS A 189 20.10 5.33 -8.63
N GLU A 190 19.37 6.29 -9.21
CA GLU A 190 17.99 6.12 -9.69
C GLU A 190 17.86 5.16 -10.90
N GLU A 191 18.97 4.77 -11.53
CA GLU A 191 19.03 3.69 -12.52
C GLU A 191 18.79 2.31 -11.88
N SER A 192 19.04 2.18 -10.58
CA SER A 192 18.64 1.01 -9.80
C SER A 192 17.14 1.06 -9.50
N GLU A 193 16.53 -0.12 -9.29
CA GLU A 193 15.15 -0.17 -8.83
C GLU A 193 14.99 0.28 -7.37
N LEU A 194 16.06 0.22 -6.57
CA LEU A 194 15.95 0.37 -5.11
C LEU A 194 15.54 1.77 -4.64
N PRO A 195 16.00 2.90 -5.22
CA PRO A 195 15.51 4.23 -4.83
C PRO A 195 14.01 4.38 -5.06
N ARG A 196 13.49 3.85 -6.17
CA ARG A 196 12.05 3.81 -6.43
C ARG A 196 11.31 2.97 -5.38
N LEU A 197 11.79 1.77 -5.05
CA LEU A 197 11.16 0.93 -4.01
C LEU A 197 11.18 1.61 -2.63
N TYR A 198 12.29 2.25 -2.27
CA TYR A 198 12.47 2.97 -1.02
C TYR A 198 11.48 4.15 -0.90
N ARG A 199 11.37 4.96 -1.97
CA ARG A 199 10.41 6.07 -2.03
C ARG A 199 8.96 5.57 -2.00
N GLU A 200 8.66 4.43 -2.63
CA GLU A 200 7.32 3.83 -2.66
C GLU A 200 6.84 3.34 -1.29
N ASP A 201 7.71 2.70 -0.50
CA ASP A 201 7.27 2.04 0.73
C ASP A 201 6.76 3.04 1.79
N SER A 202 7.36 4.24 1.83
CA SER A 202 6.89 5.35 2.67
C SER A 202 5.42 5.72 2.45
N TYR A 203 4.92 5.60 1.21
CA TYR A 203 3.53 5.89 0.86
C TYR A 203 2.57 4.86 1.50
N ARG A 204 2.94 3.58 1.56
CA ARG A 204 2.06 2.52 2.08
C ARG A 204 1.88 2.57 3.59
N LEU A 205 2.83 3.16 4.30
CA LEU A 205 2.71 3.44 5.74
C LEU A 205 1.72 4.59 6.02
N VAL A 206 1.77 5.66 5.21
CA VAL A 206 0.93 6.85 5.40
C VAL A 206 -0.43 6.73 4.73
N GLY A 207 -0.54 5.90 3.68
CA GLY A 207 -1.78 5.57 2.99
C GLY A 207 -2.81 4.99 3.95
N HIS A 208 -4.03 5.50 3.88
CA HIS A 208 -5.15 5.08 4.75
C HIS A 208 -4.81 5.12 6.25
N LYS A 209 -4.06 6.13 6.72
CA LYS A 209 -3.92 6.41 8.17
C LYS A 209 -5.15 7.11 8.76
N TRP A 210 -5.92 7.82 7.92
CA TRP A 210 -7.02 8.69 8.35
C TRP A 210 -8.43 8.09 8.13
N PHE A 211 -8.52 6.78 7.93
CA PHE A 211 -9.76 6.00 7.95
C PHE A 211 -9.48 4.63 8.56
#